data_AF-A0A7S4PDR0-F1
#
_entry.id   AF-A0A7S4PDR0-F1
#
_cell.length_a   1.000
_cell.length_b   1.000
_cell.length_c   1.000
_cell.angle_alpha   90.00
_cell.angle_beta   90.00
_cell.angle_gamma   90.00
#
_symmetry.space_group_name_H-M   'P 1'
#
loop_
_entity.id
_entity.type
_entity.pdbx_description
1 polymer ?
#
loop_
_entity_poly.entity_id
_entity_poly.type
_entity_poly.pdbx_seq_one_letter_code
_entity_poly.pdbx_strand_id
1 'polypeptide(L)'
;KYEADWHNLVNADQGDNSAKIAEAQDKLSAVQEAFDASAAADAAAAAALKDALAKEQAAKEAEAPFKAAEAPFKAAQEEVESALAEVKAQEDAYNSKTEELKKASEEGGVVSRNRAKVSLDAHLAEDPLPLRKAKITLEAANKRAEKARQPFLEARAPFLAATEAAEAARTEAEEAKARAAAAVQAAQDAVAEAEAFLADLMKNPGSGHGALWWIERELYEKKKYM
;
A
#
# COMPACT_ATOMS: atom_id res chain seq x y z
N LYS A 1 -76.06 -27.37 14.87
CA LYS A 1 -75.14 -28.30 14.18
C LYS A 1 -74.82 -27.65 12.85
N TYR A 2 -73.61 -27.13 12.68
CA TYR A 2 -73.19 -26.59 11.39
C TYR A 2 -72.93 -27.80 10.49
N GLU A 3 -73.76 -27.96 9.46
CA GLU A 3 -73.51 -28.91 8.35
C GLU A 3 -72.36 -28.35 7.52
N ALA A 4 -71.13 -28.50 8.03
CA ALA A 4 -69.95 -28.37 7.21
C ALA A 4 -69.87 -29.66 6.38
N ASP A 5 -70.12 -29.55 5.08
CA ASP A 5 -69.86 -30.63 4.13
C ASP A 5 -68.33 -30.78 3.99
N TRP A 6 -67.78 -31.65 4.83
CA TRP A 6 -66.36 -31.99 4.85
C TRP A 6 -65.86 -32.51 3.50
N HIS A 7 -66.75 -33.06 2.67
CA HIS A 7 -66.39 -33.53 1.34
C HIS A 7 -66.16 -32.36 0.38
N ASN A 8 -67.00 -31.33 0.43
CA ASN A 8 -66.76 -30.09 -0.31
C ASN A 8 -65.58 -29.26 0.24
N LEU A 9 -65.27 -29.35 1.53
CA LEU A 9 -64.13 -28.63 2.12
C LEU A 9 -62.78 -29.29 1.77
N VAL A 10 -62.74 -30.63 1.71
CA VAL A 10 -61.55 -31.40 1.35
C VAL A 10 -61.34 -31.46 -0.16
N ASN A 11 -62.44 -31.46 -0.94
CA ASN A 11 -62.42 -31.51 -2.41
C ASN A 11 -62.64 -30.15 -3.09
N ALA A 12 -62.78 -29.05 -2.34
CA ALA A 12 -62.63 -27.72 -2.92
C ALA A 12 -61.25 -27.71 -3.55
N ASP A 13 -61.20 -27.45 -4.86
CA ASP A 13 -60.00 -27.50 -5.69
C ASP A 13 -58.86 -26.89 -4.89
N GLN A 14 -58.00 -27.75 -4.30
CA GLN A 14 -56.80 -27.32 -3.61
C GLN A 14 -55.92 -26.84 -4.75
N GLY A 15 -56.19 -25.62 -5.22
CA GLY A 15 -55.63 -25.07 -6.44
C GLY A 15 -54.13 -25.34 -6.39
N ASP A 16 -53.62 -25.94 -7.47
CA ASP A 16 -52.29 -26.53 -7.54
C ASP A 16 -51.20 -25.53 -7.09
N ASN A 17 -50.95 -25.49 -5.78
CA ASN A 17 -50.06 -24.55 -5.12
C ASN A 17 -48.61 -25.04 -5.17
N SER A 18 -48.37 -26.14 -5.90
CA SER A 18 -47.04 -26.73 -6.11
C SER A 18 -46.06 -25.73 -6.70
N ALA A 19 -46.49 -24.89 -7.64
CA ALA A 19 -45.66 -23.85 -8.25
C ALA A 19 -45.20 -22.78 -7.24
N LYS A 20 -46.11 -22.34 -6.35
CA LYS A 20 -45.79 -21.35 -5.30
C LYS A 20 -44.91 -21.93 -4.20
N ILE A 21 -45.11 -23.22 -3.87
CA ILE A 21 -44.25 -23.94 -2.94
C ILE A 21 -42.85 -24.14 -3.54
N ALA A 22 -42.76 -24.44 -4.84
CA ALA A 22 -41.49 -24.52 -5.55
C ALA A 22 -40.75 -23.17 -5.53
N GLU A 23 -41.45 -22.06 -5.79
CA GLU A 23 -40.85 -20.72 -5.69
C GLU A 23 -40.36 -20.39 -4.26
N ALA A 24 -41.09 -20.83 -3.22
CA ALA A 24 -40.65 -20.68 -1.83
C ALA A 24 -39.38 -21.50 -1.53
N GLN A 25 -39.28 -22.71 -2.09
CA GLN A 25 -38.09 -23.55 -2.00
C GLN A 25 -36.90 -22.97 -2.75
N ASP A 26 -37.14 -22.36 -3.92
CA ASP A 26 -36.10 -21.66 -4.68
C ASP A 26 -35.58 -20.45 -3.90
N LYS A 27 -36.46 -19.67 -3.26
CA LYS A 27 -36.05 -18.54 -2.40
C LYS A 27 -35.25 -19.00 -1.18
N LEU A 28 -35.64 -20.10 -0.53
CA LEU A 28 -34.87 -20.70 0.56
C LEU A 28 -33.49 -21.19 0.08
N SER A 29 -33.42 -21.76 -1.11
CA SER A 29 -32.15 -22.16 -1.73
C SER A 29 -31.26 -20.95 -2.02
N ALA A 30 -31.83 -19.87 -2.54
CA ALA A 30 -31.11 -18.60 -2.76
C ALA A 30 -30.59 -17.98 -1.45
N VAL A 31 -31.36 -18.08 -0.36
CA VAL A 31 -30.91 -17.69 0.98
C VAL A 31 -29.70 -18.53 1.39
N GLN A 32 -29.76 -19.86 1.24
CA GLN A 32 -28.65 -20.74 1.56
C GLN A 32 -27.38 -20.38 0.77
N GLU A 33 -27.51 -20.16 -0.54
CA GLU A 33 -26.40 -19.72 -1.39
C GLU A 33 -25.81 -18.38 -0.94
N ALA A 34 -26.65 -17.43 -0.54
CA ALA A 34 -26.20 -16.13 -0.05
C ALA A 34 -25.42 -16.24 1.28
N PHE A 35 -25.84 -17.14 2.18
CA PHE A 35 -25.09 -17.44 3.41
C PHE A 35 -23.73 -18.08 3.12
N ASP A 36 -23.69 -19.05 2.21
CA ASP A 36 -22.43 -19.69 1.82
C ASP A 36 -21.48 -18.69 1.14
N ALA A 37 -22.01 -17.79 0.31
CA ALA A 37 -21.25 -16.70 -0.29
C ALA A 37 -20.71 -15.71 0.77
N SER A 38 -21.53 -15.36 1.77
CA SER A 38 -21.10 -14.51 2.90
C SER A 38 -19.97 -15.17 3.69
N ALA A 39 -20.12 -16.43 4.06
CA ALA A 39 -19.10 -17.17 4.81
C ALA A 39 -17.79 -17.30 4.01
N ALA A 40 -17.87 -17.53 2.70
CA ALA A 40 -16.71 -17.53 1.82
C ALA A 40 -16.04 -16.16 1.73
N ALA A 41 -16.81 -15.08 1.66
CA ALA A 41 -16.30 -13.72 1.62
C ALA A 41 -15.63 -13.32 2.95
N ASP A 42 -16.19 -13.71 4.09
CA ASP A 42 -15.58 -13.51 5.41
C ASP A 42 -14.26 -14.27 5.55
N ALA A 43 -14.20 -15.52 5.09
CA ALA A 43 -12.97 -16.30 5.08
C ALA A 43 -11.89 -15.65 4.19
N ALA A 44 -12.28 -15.12 3.02
CA ALA A 44 -11.39 -14.40 2.13
C ALA A 44 -10.89 -13.09 2.77
N ALA A 45 -11.76 -12.33 3.44
CA ALA A 45 -11.39 -11.11 4.16
C ALA A 45 -10.42 -11.40 5.32
N ALA A 46 -10.64 -12.47 6.08
CA ALA A 46 -9.75 -12.90 7.14
C ALA A 46 -8.36 -13.32 6.60
N ALA A 47 -8.33 -14.03 5.47
CA ALA A 47 -7.09 -14.40 4.81
C ALA A 47 -6.31 -13.18 4.29
N ALA A 48 -7.01 -12.24 3.63
CA ALA A 48 -6.41 -11.00 3.13
C ALA A 48 -5.85 -10.12 4.26
N LEU A 49 -6.58 -10.02 5.39
CA LEU A 49 -6.10 -9.30 6.57
C LEU A 49 -4.84 -9.95 7.15
N LYS A 50 -4.80 -11.29 7.21
CA LYS A 50 -3.61 -12.00 7.69
C LYS A 50 -2.40 -11.77 6.79
N ASP A 51 -2.59 -11.78 5.47
CA ASP A 51 -1.51 -11.47 4.53
C ASP A 51 -1.04 -10.02 4.69
N ALA A 52 -1.97 -9.05 4.78
CA ALA A 52 -1.64 -7.64 5.01
C ALA A 52 -0.80 -7.43 6.28
N LEU A 53 -1.13 -8.11 7.38
CA LEU A 53 -0.34 -8.06 8.62
C LEU A 53 1.06 -8.67 8.43
N ALA A 54 1.18 -9.77 7.69
CA ALA A 54 2.47 -10.38 7.40
C ALA A 54 3.34 -9.47 6.53
N LYS A 55 2.76 -8.81 5.52
CA LYS A 55 3.49 -7.84 4.67
C LYS A 55 3.89 -6.58 5.43
N GLU A 56 3.04 -6.07 6.31
CA GLU A 56 3.38 -4.95 7.18
C GLU A 56 4.55 -5.30 8.12
N GLN A 57 4.56 -6.51 8.66
CA GLN A 57 5.67 -6.98 9.49
C GLN A 57 6.98 -7.08 8.68
N ALA A 58 6.92 -7.61 7.46
CA ALA A 58 8.07 -7.64 6.56
C ALA A 58 8.60 -6.23 6.22
N ALA A 59 7.71 -5.25 6.03
CA ALA A 59 8.10 -3.86 5.82
C ALA A 59 8.81 -3.25 7.04
N LYS A 60 8.31 -3.52 8.25
CA LYS A 60 8.97 -3.10 9.51
C LYS A 60 10.35 -3.74 9.67
N GLU A 61 10.49 -5.01 9.32
CA GLU A 61 11.77 -5.73 9.37
C GLU A 61 12.77 -5.18 8.35
N ALA A 62 12.30 -4.75 7.17
CA ALA A 62 13.14 -4.13 6.15
C ALA A 62 13.53 -2.67 6.46
N GLU A 63 12.82 -1.98 7.36
CA GLU A 63 13.13 -0.61 7.76
C GLU A 63 14.44 -0.51 8.53
N ALA A 64 14.70 -1.44 9.46
CA ALA A 64 15.90 -1.43 10.28
C ALA A 64 17.22 -1.45 9.47
N PRO A 65 17.45 -2.38 8.50
CA PRO A 65 18.65 -2.36 7.68
C PRO A 65 18.72 -1.13 6.77
N PHE A 66 17.58 -0.62 6.28
CA PHE A 66 17.55 0.62 5.49
C PHE A 66 18.02 1.81 6.32
N LYS A 67 17.50 1.98 7.53
CA LYS A 67 17.92 3.05 8.46
C LYS A 67 19.40 2.93 8.85
N ALA A 68 19.88 1.72 9.08
CA ALA A 68 21.27 1.45 9.39
C ALA A 68 22.22 1.84 8.22
N ALA A 69 21.77 1.64 6.96
CA ALA A 69 22.54 2.02 5.78
C ALA A 69 22.36 3.49 5.35
N GLU A 70 21.25 4.13 5.72
CA GLU A 70 20.93 5.53 5.40
C GLU A 70 21.91 6.51 6.08
N ALA A 71 22.19 6.32 7.37
CA ALA A 71 23.07 7.20 8.14
C ALA A 71 24.50 7.32 7.56
N PRO A 72 25.25 6.23 7.30
CA PRO A 72 26.60 6.33 6.73
C PRO A 72 26.58 6.88 5.30
N PHE A 73 25.52 6.63 4.52
CA PHE A 73 25.39 7.19 3.19
C PHE A 73 25.24 8.72 3.23
N LYS A 74 24.36 9.24 4.09
CA LYS A 74 24.19 10.70 4.28
C LYS A 74 25.47 11.36 4.79
N ALA A 75 26.11 10.78 5.81
CA ALA A 75 27.36 11.31 6.33
C ALA A 75 28.46 11.38 5.26
N ALA A 76 28.54 10.37 4.37
CA ALA A 76 29.50 10.38 3.28
C ALA A 76 29.15 11.39 2.17
N GLN A 77 27.86 11.65 1.93
CA GLN A 77 27.42 12.73 1.01
C GLN A 77 27.78 14.11 1.56
N GLU A 78 27.53 14.36 2.84
CA GLU A 78 27.91 15.62 3.51
C GLU A 78 29.44 15.84 3.47
N GLU A 79 30.24 14.78 3.65
CA GLU A 79 31.70 14.86 3.55
C GLU A 79 32.14 15.22 2.11
N VAL A 80 31.52 14.65 1.08
CA VAL A 80 31.80 15.01 -0.32
C VAL A 80 31.43 16.46 -0.60
N GLU A 81 30.28 16.93 -0.12
CA GLU A 81 29.85 18.33 -0.30
C GLU A 81 30.82 19.30 0.39
N SER A 82 31.24 19.00 1.62
CA SER A 82 32.23 19.81 2.34
C SER A 82 33.59 19.81 1.63
N ALA A 83 34.06 18.66 1.15
CA ALA A 83 35.34 18.57 0.44
C ALA A 83 35.30 19.27 -0.93
N LEU A 84 34.16 19.24 -1.61
CA LEU A 84 33.94 19.94 -2.87
C LEU A 84 33.96 21.46 -2.66
N ALA A 85 33.31 21.94 -1.59
CA ALA A 85 33.34 23.35 -1.22
C ALA A 85 34.76 23.84 -0.93
N GLU A 86 35.58 23.03 -0.24
CA GLU A 86 36.99 23.34 0.03
C GLU A 86 37.81 23.38 -1.27
N VAL A 87 37.65 22.40 -2.17
CA VAL A 87 38.32 22.42 -3.48
C VAL A 87 37.98 23.71 -4.22
N LYS A 88 36.70 24.08 -4.26
CA LYS A 88 36.24 25.30 -4.94
C LYS A 88 36.85 26.56 -4.30
N ALA A 89 36.85 26.65 -2.97
CA ALA A 89 37.47 27.78 -2.27
C ALA A 89 38.97 27.92 -2.57
N GLN A 90 39.69 26.80 -2.65
CA GLN A 90 41.12 26.81 -2.99
C GLN A 90 41.37 27.13 -4.47
N GLU A 91 40.49 26.67 -5.38
CA GLU A 91 40.56 27.04 -6.81
C GLU A 91 40.29 28.52 -7.01
N ASP A 92 39.26 29.06 -6.37
CA ASP A 92 38.92 30.48 -6.43
C ASP A 92 40.07 31.34 -5.87
N ALA A 93 40.63 30.98 -4.70
CA ALA A 93 41.76 31.71 -4.12
C ALA A 93 43.02 31.69 -5.01
N TYR A 94 43.34 30.54 -5.62
CA TYR A 94 44.46 30.42 -6.54
C TYR A 94 44.24 31.26 -7.81
N ASN A 95 43.02 31.21 -8.38
CA ASN A 95 42.66 31.95 -9.58
C ASN A 95 42.65 33.46 -9.33
N SER A 96 42.05 33.94 -8.24
CA SER A 96 42.05 35.36 -7.87
C SER A 96 43.48 35.89 -7.69
N LYS A 97 44.35 35.16 -6.99
CA LYS A 97 45.76 35.56 -6.84
C LYS A 97 46.50 35.59 -8.19
N THR A 98 46.18 34.67 -9.09
CA THR A 98 46.76 34.65 -10.44
C THR A 98 46.30 35.86 -11.26
N GLU A 99 45.01 36.21 -11.22
CA GLU A 99 44.46 37.37 -11.92
C GLU A 99 45.02 38.69 -11.39
N GLU A 100 45.10 38.84 -10.06
CA GLU A 100 45.69 40.01 -9.40
C GLU A 100 47.15 40.21 -9.81
N LEU A 101 47.97 39.15 -9.75
CA LEU A 101 49.37 39.20 -10.14
C LEU A 101 49.55 39.47 -11.64
N LYS A 102 48.68 38.89 -12.48
CA LYS A 102 48.68 39.14 -13.93
C LYS A 102 48.39 40.61 -14.24
N LYS A 103 47.33 41.18 -13.64
CA LYS A 103 46.99 42.59 -13.80
C LYS A 103 48.11 43.52 -13.32
N ALA A 104 48.67 43.25 -12.14
CA ALA A 104 49.80 44.02 -11.58
C ALA A 104 51.10 43.90 -12.41
N SER A 105 51.24 42.83 -13.22
CA SER A 105 52.37 42.65 -14.13
C SER A 105 52.28 43.52 -15.39
N GLU A 106 51.07 43.95 -15.75
CA GLU A 106 50.76 44.75 -16.94
C GLU A 106 50.62 46.25 -16.61
N GLU A 107 50.18 46.58 -15.38
CA GLU A 107 49.87 47.94 -14.93
C GLU A 107 50.92 48.52 -13.95
N GLY A 108 51.10 49.85 -13.97
CA GLY A 108 51.98 50.58 -13.03
C GLY A 108 53.40 50.86 -13.52
N GLY A 109 54.30 51.20 -12.59
CA GLY A 109 55.69 51.58 -12.87
C GLY A 109 56.56 50.40 -13.35
N VAL A 110 57.68 50.68 -14.04
CA VAL A 110 58.58 49.64 -14.59
C VAL A 110 59.06 48.66 -13.51
N VAL A 111 59.44 49.17 -12.34
CA VAL A 111 59.93 48.34 -11.24
C VAL A 111 58.80 47.50 -10.61
N SER A 112 57.59 48.05 -10.44
CA SER A 112 56.46 47.32 -9.87
C SER A 112 55.98 46.20 -10.80
N ARG A 113 55.88 46.48 -12.11
CA ARG A 113 55.54 45.48 -13.13
C ARG A 113 56.55 44.35 -13.16
N ASN A 114 57.84 44.66 -13.16
CA ASN A 114 58.89 43.62 -13.17
C ASN A 114 58.85 42.77 -11.90
N ARG A 115 58.56 43.36 -10.73
CA ARG A 115 58.38 42.60 -9.49
C ARG A 115 57.13 41.70 -9.53
N ALA A 116 56.03 42.20 -10.09
CA ALA A 116 54.80 41.41 -10.26
C ALA A 116 54.97 40.26 -11.26
N LYS A 117 55.73 40.46 -12.35
CA LYS A 117 56.10 39.37 -13.29
C LYS A 117 56.87 38.25 -12.59
N VAL A 118 57.91 38.58 -11.84
CA VAL A 118 58.68 37.59 -11.06
C VAL A 118 57.78 36.88 -10.04
N SER A 119 56.85 37.60 -9.41
CA SER A 119 55.92 37.02 -8.43
C SER A 119 54.86 36.12 -9.08
N LEU A 120 54.40 36.46 -10.29
CA LEU A 120 53.49 35.65 -11.10
C LEU A 120 54.18 34.36 -11.54
N ASP A 121 55.41 34.46 -12.08
CA ASP A 121 56.21 33.30 -12.49
C ASP A 121 56.46 32.38 -11.30
N ALA A 122 56.76 32.95 -10.11
CA ALA A 122 56.90 32.18 -8.88
C ALA A 122 55.59 31.50 -8.45
N HIS A 123 54.46 32.20 -8.51
CA HIS A 123 53.13 31.66 -8.16
C HIS A 123 52.69 30.54 -9.12
N LEU A 124 53.00 30.66 -10.41
CA LEU A 124 52.71 29.63 -11.42
C LEU A 124 53.67 28.43 -11.34
N ALA A 125 54.92 28.66 -10.91
CA ALA A 125 55.90 27.60 -10.71
C ALA A 125 55.72 26.86 -9.38
N GLU A 126 55.09 27.49 -8.38
CA GLU A 126 54.77 26.88 -7.10
C GLU A 126 53.59 25.92 -7.24
N ASP A 127 53.77 24.65 -6.86
CA ASP A 127 52.65 23.69 -6.77
C ASP A 127 51.67 24.19 -5.69
N PRO A 128 50.38 24.42 -6.02
CA PRO A 128 49.39 24.85 -5.04
C PRO A 128 49.05 23.69 -4.09
N LEU A 129 49.94 23.45 -3.13
CA LEU A 129 49.84 22.39 -2.14
C LEU A 129 48.48 22.38 -1.40
N PRO A 130 47.88 23.53 -1.02
CA PRO A 130 46.54 23.56 -0.45
C PRO A 130 45.48 22.97 -1.39
N LEU A 131 45.49 23.35 -2.66
CA LEU A 131 44.57 22.83 -3.67
C LEU A 131 44.78 21.33 -3.90
N ARG A 132 46.03 20.87 -3.97
CA ARG A 132 46.34 19.45 -4.12
C ARG A 132 45.83 18.64 -2.92
N LYS A 133 45.99 19.15 -1.69
CA LYS A 133 45.45 18.52 -0.48
C LYS A 133 43.93 18.49 -0.47
N ALA A 134 43.26 19.56 -0.90
CA ALA A 134 41.81 19.60 -1.03
C ALA A 134 41.30 18.56 -2.04
N LYS A 135 41.97 18.43 -3.21
CA LYS A 135 41.63 17.42 -4.23
C LYS A 135 41.81 15.99 -3.74
N ILE A 136 42.89 15.70 -3.02
CA ILE A 136 43.11 14.38 -2.39
C ILE A 136 42.02 14.09 -1.36
N THR A 137 41.61 15.10 -0.59
CA THR A 137 40.54 14.99 0.41
C THR A 137 39.20 14.71 -0.26
N LEU A 138 38.88 15.40 -1.36
CA LEU A 138 37.70 15.14 -2.17
C LEU A 138 37.71 13.73 -2.77
N GLU A 139 38.86 13.25 -3.27
CA GLU A 139 38.99 11.88 -3.76
C GLU A 139 38.72 10.85 -2.65
N ALA A 140 39.26 11.08 -1.45
CA ALA A 140 38.99 10.22 -0.30
C ALA A 140 37.51 10.23 0.10
N ALA A 141 36.88 11.41 0.11
CA ALA A 141 35.45 11.56 0.39
C ALA A 141 34.59 10.79 -0.64
N ASN A 142 34.92 10.91 -1.93
CA ASN A 142 34.23 10.18 -3.00
C ASN A 142 34.36 8.66 -2.82
N LYS A 143 35.55 8.15 -2.48
CA LYS A 143 35.75 6.72 -2.19
C LYS A 143 34.91 6.24 -1.02
N ARG A 144 34.74 7.06 0.03
CA ARG A 144 33.85 6.72 1.17
C ARG A 144 32.39 6.73 0.76
N ALA A 145 31.96 7.73 -0.03
CA ALA A 145 30.60 7.81 -0.55
C ALA A 145 30.23 6.62 -1.45
N GLU A 146 31.14 6.21 -2.34
CA GLU A 146 30.96 5.01 -3.17
C GLU A 146 30.82 3.74 -2.31
N LYS A 147 31.68 3.59 -1.29
CA LYS A 147 31.61 2.45 -0.37
C LYS A 147 30.29 2.42 0.43
N ALA A 148 29.76 3.57 0.82
CA ALA A 148 28.49 3.68 1.54
C ALA A 148 27.26 3.51 0.63
N ARG A 149 27.41 3.78 -0.68
CA ARG A 149 26.31 3.71 -1.66
C ARG A 149 25.79 2.29 -1.85
N GLN A 150 26.67 1.30 -1.96
CA GLN A 150 26.24 -0.08 -2.24
C GLN A 150 25.36 -0.67 -1.11
N PRO A 151 25.76 -0.62 0.18
CA PRO A 151 24.90 -1.06 1.28
C PRO A 151 23.56 -0.30 1.34
N PHE A 152 23.56 1.00 1.03
CA PHE A 152 22.32 1.79 0.97
C PHE A 152 21.38 1.29 -0.13
N LEU A 153 21.89 1.03 -1.34
CA LEU A 153 21.06 0.52 -2.43
C LEU A 153 20.56 -0.90 -2.16
N GLU A 154 21.41 -1.76 -1.61
CA GLU A 154 21.06 -3.14 -1.22
C GLU A 154 19.99 -3.18 -0.13
N ALA A 155 20.00 -2.23 0.82
CA ALA A 155 18.98 -2.13 1.86
C ALA A 155 17.70 -1.40 1.39
N ARG A 156 17.83 -0.46 0.43
CA ARG A 156 16.71 0.32 -0.11
C ARG A 156 15.77 -0.52 -0.96
N ALA A 157 16.30 -1.40 -1.81
CA ALA A 157 15.48 -2.25 -2.68
C ALA A 157 14.47 -3.13 -1.92
N PRO A 158 14.87 -3.93 -0.92
CA PRO A 158 13.92 -4.74 -0.15
C PRO A 158 12.97 -3.88 0.71
N PHE A 159 13.42 -2.73 1.21
CA PHE A 159 12.53 -1.80 1.93
C PHE A 159 11.39 -1.30 1.03
N LEU A 160 11.71 -0.79 -0.16
CA LEU A 160 10.69 -0.30 -1.10
C LEU A 160 9.74 -1.42 -1.56
N ALA A 161 10.29 -2.59 -1.89
CA ALA A 161 9.48 -3.75 -2.29
C ALA A 161 8.55 -4.21 -1.15
N ALA A 162 9.02 -4.19 0.10
CA ALA A 162 8.21 -4.56 1.25
C ALA A 162 7.12 -3.52 1.57
N THR A 163 7.42 -2.21 1.44
CA THR A 163 6.42 -1.16 1.62
C THR A 163 5.32 -1.22 0.55
N GLU A 164 5.70 -1.42 -0.72
CA GLU A 164 4.74 -1.55 -1.82
C GLU A 164 3.86 -2.80 -1.64
N ALA A 165 4.45 -3.94 -1.27
CA ALA A 165 3.70 -5.15 -0.99
C ALA A 165 2.76 -5.00 0.21
N ALA A 166 3.15 -4.25 1.24
CA ALA A 166 2.29 -3.97 2.40
C ALA A 166 1.11 -3.05 2.03
N GLU A 167 1.33 -2.05 1.19
CA GLU A 167 0.27 -1.16 0.69
C GLU A 167 -0.72 -1.89 -0.22
N ALA A 168 -0.21 -2.73 -1.13
CA ALA A 168 -1.04 -3.57 -1.99
C ALA A 168 -1.89 -4.53 -1.16
N ALA A 169 -1.29 -5.25 -0.21
CA ALA A 169 -2.03 -6.19 0.64
C ALA A 169 -3.06 -5.50 1.54
N ARG A 170 -2.78 -4.27 2.02
CA ARG A 170 -3.80 -3.46 2.74
C ARG A 170 -4.98 -3.12 1.85
N THR A 171 -4.73 -2.74 0.60
CA THR A 171 -5.79 -2.43 -0.36
C THR A 171 -6.65 -3.66 -0.64
N GLU A 172 -6.01 -4.81 -0.88
CA GLU A 172 -6.72 -6.09 -1.07
C GLU A 172 -7.53 -6.50 0.16
N ALA A 173 -7.01 -6.29 1.37
CA ALA A 173 -7.73 -6.57 2.61
C ALA A 173 -8.98 -5.69 2.78
N GLU A 174 -8.89 -4.39 2.45
CA GLU A 174 -10.05 -3.49 2.48
C GLU A 174 -11.09 -3.85 1.41
N GLU A 175 -10.66 -4.21 0.19
CA GLU A 175 -11.57 -4.70 -0.84
C GLU A 175 -12.26 -6.01 -0.43
N ALA A 176 -11.52 -6.96 0.15
CA ALA A 176 -12.07 -8.21 0.62
C ALA A 176 -13.08 -7.99 1.75
N LYS A 177 -12.80 -7.06 2.67
CA LYS A 177 -13.74 -6.64 3.72
C LYS A 177 -14.99 -5.98 3.15
N ALA A 178 -14.86 -5.14 2.13
CA ALA A 178 -16.01 -4.55 1.45
C ALA A 178 -16.87 -5.60 0.75
N ARG A 179 -16.25 -6.60 0.11
CA ARG A 179 -16.97 -7.74 -0.49
C ARG A 179 -17.67 -8.59 0.56
N ALA A 180 -17.04 -8.83 1.71
CA ALA A 180 -17.66 -9.52 2.84
C ALA A 180 -18.89 -8.76 3.34
N ALA A 181 -18.79 -7.45 3.57
CA ALA A 181 -19.92 -6.63 3.98
C ALA A 181 -21.08 -6.64 2.95
N ALA A 182 -20.76 -6.60 1.65
CA ALA A 182 -21.75 -6.69 0.59
C ALA A 182 -22.44 -8.08 0.55
N ALA A 183 -21.69 -9.16 0.79
CA ALA A 183 -22.24 -10.50 0.83
C ALA A 183 -23.16 -10.73 2.04
N VAL A 184 -22.80 -10.16 3.22
CA VAL A 184 -23.69 -10.14 4.39
C VAL A 184 -24.99 -9.40 4.05
N GLN A 185 -24.91 -8.23 3.42
CA GLN A 185 -26.10 -7.48 3.02
C GLN A 185 -26.97 -8.28 2.04
N ALA A 186 -26.37 -8.91 1.03
CA ALA A 186 -27.10 -9.75 0.08
C ALA A 186 -27.80 -10.93 0.77
N ALA A 187 -27.18 -11.54 1.78
CA ALA A 187 -27.84 -12.57 2.59
C ALA A 187 -29.02 -12.00 3.41
N GLN A 188 -28.91 -10.78 3.93
CA GLN A 188 -30.01 -10.12 4.68
C GLN A 188 -31.19 -9.84 3.75
N ASP A 189 -30.90 -9.34 2.54
CA ASP A 189 -31.90 -9.02 1.53
C ASP A 189 -32.60 -10.30 1.05
N ALA A 190 -31.85 -11.38 0.80
CA ALA A 190 -32.42 -12.67 0.43
C ALA A 190 -33.35 -13.24 1.52
N VAL A 191 -32.97 -13.13 2.79
CA VAL A 191 -33.82 -13.54 3.92
C VAL A 191 -35.09 -12.70 3.97
N ALA A 192 -34.97 -11.38 3.84
CA ALA A 192 -36.12 -10.47 3.86
C ALA A 192 -37.10 -10.74 2.72
N GLU A 193 -36.60 -11.00 1.50
CA GLU A 193 -37.42 -11.37 0.35
C GLU A 193 -38.13 -12.71 0.54
N ALA A 194 -37.43 -13.72 1.09
CA ALA A 194 -38.00 -15.03 1.38
C ALA A 194 -39.08 -14.95 2.48
N GLU A 195 -38.84 -14.17 3.55
CA GLU A 195 -39.83 -13.91 4.60
C GLU A 195 -41.07 -13.18 4.05
N ALA A 196 -40.88 -12.15 3.23
CA ALA A 196 -41.97 -11.39 2.62
C ALA A 196 -42.84 -12.28 1.71
N PHE A 197 -42.20 -13.14 0.91
CA PHE A 197 -42.89 -14.08 0.03
C PHE A 197 -43.70 -15.11 0.81
N LEU A 198 -43.12 -15.72 1.84
CA LEU A 198 -43.83 -16.68 2.69
C LEU A 198 -45.01 -16.03 3.42
N ALA A 199 -44.83 -14.82 3.96
CA ALA A 199 -45.90 -14.09 4.63
C ALA A 199 -47.08 -13.78 3.70
N ASP A 200 -46.83 -13.56 2.41
CA ASP A 200 -47.89 -13.41 1.40
C ASP A 200 -48.55 -14.75 1.05
N LEU A 201 -47.76 -15.81 0.87
CA LEU A 201 -48.29 -17.16 0.61
C LEU A 201 -49.21 -17.66 1.72
N MET A 202 -48.87 -17.39 2.99
CA MET A 202 -49.67 -17.81 4.14
C MET A 202 -51.04 -17.10 4.24
N LYS A 203 -51.21 -15.93 3.61
CA LYS A 203 -52.51 -15.24 3.55
C LYS A 203 -53.50 -15.91 2.59
N ASN A 204 -53.02 -16.76 1.67
CA ASN A 204 -53.85 -17.42 0.68
C ASN A 204 -54.49 -18.70 1.26
N PRO A 205 -55.83 -18.84 1.27
CA PRO A 205 -56.49 -20.07 1.71
C PRO A 205 -56.16 -21.23 0.77
N GLY A 206 -55.87 -22.41 1.32
CA GLY A 206 -55.49 -23.61 0.55
C GLY A 206 -53.99 -23.75 0.24
N SER A 207 -53.15 -22.83 0.70
CA SER A 207 -51.69 -22.97 0.67
C SER A 207 -51.27 -24.18 1.52
N GLY A 208 -50.33 -25.01 1.07
CA GLY A 208 -49.90 -26.21 1.80
C GLY A 208 -49.18 -25.87 3.11
N HIS A 209 -49.94 -25.62 4.18
CA HIS A 209 -49.45 -25.04 5.44
C HIS A 209 -48.29 -25.85 6.07
N GLY A 210 -48.25 -27.18 5.88
CA GLY A 210 -47.16 -28.01 6.39
C GLY A 210 -45.82 -27.78 5.68
N ALA A 211 -45.82 -27.58 4.35
CA ALA A 211 -44.61 -27.29 3.59
C ALA A 211 -44.09 -25.88 3.90
N LEU A 212 -45.01 -24.90 3.97
CA LEU A 212 -44.66 -23.52 4.32
C LEU A 212 -44.09 -23.39 5.73
N TRP A 213 -44.60 -24.17 6.69
CA TRP A 213 -44.08 -24.20 8.06
C TRP A 213 -42.63 -24.69 8.14
N TRP A 214 -42.24 -25.69 7.35
CA TRP A 214 -40.86 -26.15 7.29
C TRP A 214 -39.92 -25.10 6.72
N ILE A 215 -40.34 -24.42 5.64
CA ILE A 215 -39.54 -23.36 5.00
C ILE A 215 -39.38 -22.16 5.96
N GLU A 216 -40.44 -21.75 6.65
CA GLU A 216 -40.39 -20.68 7.65
C GLU A 216 -39.44 -21.03 8.80
N ARG A 217 -39.51 -22.27 9.29
CA ARG A 217 -38.61 -22.75 10.33
C ARG A 217 -37.15 -22.74 9.88
N GLU A 218 -36.85 -23.19 8.67
CA GLU A 218 -35.47 -23.17 8.15
C GLU A 218 -34.95 -21.73 7.98
N LEU A 219 -35.76 -20.81 7.46
CA LEU A 219 -35.38 -19.39 7.41
C LEU A 219 -35.11 -18.80 8.80
N TYR A 220 -35.97 -19.11 9.78
CA TYR A 220 -35.78 -18.68 11.16
C TYR A 220 -34.47 -19.21 11.75
N GLU A 221 -34.16 -20.48 11.51
CA GLU A 221 -32.90 -21.09 11.95
C GLU A 221 -31.70 -20.42 11.28
N LYS A 222 -31.75 -20.11 9.98
CA LYS A 222 -30.67 -19.40 9.27
C LYS A 222 -30.46 -17.98 9.79
N LYS A 223 -31.54 -17.20 9.94
CA LYS A 223 -31.51 -15.83 10.48
C LYS A 223 -30.92 -15.77 11.89
N LYS A 224 -31.14 -16.80 12.69
CA LYS A 224 -30.61 -16.87 14.06
C LYS A 224 -29.08 -16.93 14.11
N TYR A 225 -28.43 -17.48 13.08
CA TYR A 225 -26.96 -17.64 13.02
C TYR A 225 -26.29 -16.62 12.09
N MET A 226 -27.01 -15.57 11.73
CA MET A 226 -26.52 -14.40 11.03
C MET A 226 -25.97 -13.35 12.01
#